data_AF-A9DW90-F1
#
_entry.id   AF-A9DW90-F1
#
_cell.length_a   1.000
_cell.length_b   1.000
_cell.length_c   1.000
_cell.angle_alpha   90.00
_cell.angle_beta   90.00
_cell.angle_gamma   90.00
#
_symmetry.space_group_name_H-M   'P 1'
#
loop_
_entity.id
_entity.type
_entity.pdbx_description
1 polymer ?
#
loop_
_entity_poly.entity_id
_entity_poly.type
_entity_poly.pdbx_seq_one_letter_code
_entity_poly.pdbx_strand_id
1 'polypeptide(L)'
;MNEVKKWINIAKSDIESSKILLENGFYSQSYFHFQQASEKANKAYWLFDGSLQENQLKKISHNQFKPLRKNIVSEKNKIDFLKDFEHKTNMLFNSSLLDKKNIEEYENNLNKALKFIDGFKKTNSFEFEEDQLTQMLEVLEQFREIKIEIPHNFPDLVKQNLKDQIVFLKKFRTENANKQADILIDTLNDKDKFNDYQDSVTNLNRKVIKLLYVSSTFKYCSILTVQHSNTTRYPEGLNGQSPIDVYNENLPIVKNQLSFLKHLNNSLDRLTLLSENYESIKNEEITESIENIKPFKNPDSRWDFFGAKNEADFHNLFVVLKNTHKDVPENIENELINFEKLQQLSYYHYPAYGDAFSRLTRIFEMAVKAKARILNIDLKNSNDREKTLNTLIQEISVGYNNSFRENLNWGRKMRNMNAHPDFSIVYGNMITVPLIRLVNIINDIFRTKEFFEGEIRLLRKINTDYKSFKSGLWKLEHYLIHSVEIAAVRNGYSLWVFYPVMQNYPYYENGNLYKLDPLFSIIKNHNIIDNSLILITYDDLKIELIPTYKSENIEKLKHYQNQIDSTTDNVNKKMEAYKEESLGYQTELFKHLISIY
;
A
#
# COMPACT_ATOMS: atom_id res chain seq x y z
N MET A 1 -19.39 -12.08 13.96
CA MET A 1 -19.64 -12.10 15.42
C MET A 1 -19.31 -13.43 16.11
N ASN A 2 -19.50 -14.58 15.47
CA ASN A 2 -19.19 -15.90 16.07
C ASN A 2 -17.72 -16.03 16.54
N GLU A 3 -16.78 -15.45 15.79
CA GLU A 3 -15.35 -15.49 16.14
C GLU A 3 -14.99 -14.71 17.42
N VAL A 4 -15.65 -13.59 17.73
CA VAL A 4 -15.38 -12.85 18.98
C VAL A 4 -15.70 -13.73 20.19
N LYS A 5 -16.90 -14.36 20.18
CA LYS A 5 -17.34 -15.28 21.24
C LYS A 5 -16.38 -16.47 21.40
N LYS A 6 -15.91 -17.02 20.28
CA LYS A 6 -14.92 -18.10 20.28
C LYS A 6 -13.62 -17.70 20.99
N TRP A 7 -13.03 -16.55 20.65
CA TRP A 7 -11.81 -16.08 21.33
C TRP A 7 -12.05 -15.77 22.81
N ILE A 8 -13.20 -15.22 23.17
CA ILE A 8 -13.60 -15.02 24.58
C ILE A 8 -13.63 -16.34 25.34
N ASN A 9 -14.27 -17.38 24.77
CA ASN A 9 -14.39 -18.68 25.42
C ASN A 9 -13.03 -19.37 25.60
N ILE A 10 -12.14 -19.28 24.61
CA ILE A 10 -10.78 -19.81 24.74
C ILE A 10 -10.04 -19.05 25.85
N ALA A 11 -10.12 -17.71 25.88
CA ALA A 11 -9.47 -16.90 26.91
C ALA A 11 -9.98 -17.27 28.33
N LYS A 12 -11.29 -17.48 28.50
CA LYS A 12 -11.88 -17.94 29.77
C LYS A 12 -11.36 -19.32 30.17
N SER A 13 -11.25 -20.25 29.23
CA SER A 13 -10.67 -21.57 29.49
C SER A 13 -9.22 -21.48 29.97
N ASP A 14 -8.42 -20.56 29.42
CA ASP A 14 -7.04 -20.33 29.89
C ASP A 14 -6.99 -19.66 31.26
N ILE A 15 -7.94 -18.77 31.58
CA ILE A 15 -8.06 -18.18 32.93
C ILE A 15 -8.28 -19.28 33.96
N GLU A 16 -9.22 -20.20 33.71
CA GLU A 16 -9.50 -21.30 34.63
C GLU A 16 -8.30 -22.24 34.76
N SER A 17 -7.63 -22.57 33.65
CA SER A 17 -6.39 -23.35 33.68
C SER A 17 -5.30 -22.66 34.51
N SER A 18 -5.15 -21.34 34.37
CA SER A 18 -4.18 -20.54 35.12
C SER A 18 -4.47 -20.54 36.62
N LYS A 19 -5.74 -20.36 37.04
CA LYS A 19 -6.14 -20.43 38.45
C LYS A 19 -5.82 -21.78 39.09
N ILE A 20 -6.22 -22.88 38.43
CA ILE A 20 -5.96 -24.24 38.93
C ILE A 20 -4.46 -24.46 39.12
N LEU A 21 -3.64 -24.08 38.14
CA LEU A 21 -2.18 -24.22 38.24
C LEU A 21 -1.57 -23.34 39.33
N LEU A 22 -2.09 -22.13 39.54
CA LEU A 22 -1.65 -21.21 40.59
C LEU A 22 -1.91 -21.81 41.98
N GLU A 23 -3.12 -22.32 42.21
CA GLU A 23 -3.55 -22.94 43.47
C GLU A 23 -2.75 -24.21 43.81
N ASN A 24 -2.22 -24.91 42.79
CA ASN A 24 -1.41 -26.11 42.96
C ASN A 24 0.11 -25.84 42.95
N GLY A 25 0.55 -24.58 43.00
CA GLY A 25 1.97 -24.20 43.07
C GLY A 25 2.74 -24.31 41.76
N PHE A 26 2.07 -24.52 40.62
CA PHE A 26 2.69 -24.54 39.29
C PHE A 26 2.77 -23.14 38.69
N TYR A 27 3.55 -22.25 39.31
CA TYR A 27 3.54 -20.81 39.03
C TYR A 27 3.96 -20.44 37.60
N SER A 28 5.03 -21.04 37.07
CA SER A 28 5.49 -20.76 35.69
C SER A 28 4.44 -21.15 34.64
N GLN A 29 3.83 -22.33 34.78
CA GLN A 29 2.77 -22.81 33.91
C GLN A 29 1.48 -21.99 34.08
N SER A 30 1.14 -21.63 35.31
CA SER A 30 0.02 -20.74 35.60
C SER A 30 0.18 -19.40 34.87
N TYR A 31 1.37 -18.80 34.95
CA TYR A 31 1.65 -17.51 34.31
C TYR A 31 1.68 -17.62 32.77
N PHE A 32 2.13 -18.75 32.22
CA PHE A 32 1.99 -19.05 30.79
C PHE A 32 0.52 -19.05 30.35
N HIS A 33 -0.37 -19.71 31.09
CA HIS A 33 -1.80 -19.70 30.77
C HIS A 33 -2.43 -18.30 30.94
N PHE A 34 -2.00 -17.51 31.93
CA PHE A 34 -2.40 -16.11 32.05
C PHE A 34 -1.96 -15.28 30.82
N GLN A 35 -0.75 -15.51 30.32
CA GLN A 35 -0.24 -14.88 29.09
C GLN A 35 -1.08 -15.26 27.86
N GLN A 36 -1.45 -16.52 27.73
CA GLN A 36 -2.34 -16.99 26.66
C GLN A 36 -3.74 -16.37 26.77
N ALA A 37 -4.31 -16.32 27.99
CA ALA A 37 -5.60 -15.69 28.25
C ALA A 37 -5.59 -14.21 27.83
N SER A 38 -4.56 -13.46 28.22
CA SER A 38 -4.38 -12.05 27.82
C SER A 38 -4.30 -11.90 26.29
N GLU A 39 -3.53 -12.76 25.62
CA GLU A 39 -3.39 -12.74 24.16
C GLU A 39 -4.74 -12.91 23.46
N LYS A 40 -5.52 -13.90 23.88
CA LYS A 40 -6.79 -14.28 23.29
C LYS A 40 -7.88 -13.25 23.61
N ALA A 41 -7.87 -12.68 24.81
CA ALA A 41 -8.75 -11.57 25.18
C ALA A 41 -8.52 -10.33 24.31
N ASN A 42 -7.25 -9.96 24.06
CA ASN A 42 -6.92 -8.86 23.16
C ASN A 42 -7.35 -9.14 21.70
N LYS A 43 -7.18 -10.38 21.22
CA LYS A 43 -7.67 -10.78 19.89
C LYS A 43 -9.20 -10.65 19.78
N ALA A 44 -9.94 -11.05 20.81
CA ALA A 44 -11.39 -10.85 20.86
C ALA A 44 -11.76 -9.37 20.80
N TYR A 45 -11.05 -8.53 21.57
CA TYR A 45 -11.26 -7.08 21.59
C TYR A 45 -11.00 -6.43 20.22
N TRP A 46 -9.89 -6.75 19.55
CA TRP A 46 -9.55 -6.16 18.26
C TRP A 46 -10.46 -6.62 17.11
N LEU A 47 -11.05 -7.81 17.23
CA LEU A 47 -12.12 -8.24 16.33
C LEU A 47 -13.41 -7.47 16.61
N PHE A 48 -13.71 -7.23 17.89
CA PHE A 48 -14.90 -6.51 18.31
C PHE A 48 -14.87 -5.03 17.90
N ASP A 49 -13.75 -4.33 18.10
CA ASP A 49 -13.61 -2.90 17.76
C ASP A 49 -13.31 -2.65 16.28
N GLY A 50 -13.12 -3.70 15.48
CA GLY A 50 -12.82 -3.63 14.05
C GLY A 50 -11.38 -3.22 13.71
N SER A 51 -10.50 -3.07 14.70
CA SER A 51 -9.07 -2.77 14.48
C SER A 51 -8.37 -3.84 13.64
N LEU A 52 -8.85 -5.09 13.73
CA LEU A 52 -8.29 -6.22 13.01
C LEU A 52 -9.36 -7.15 12.47
N GLN A 53 -9.13 -7.62 11.25
CA GLN A 53 -9.88 -8.72 10.65
C GLN A 53 -9.25 -10.07 11.01
N GLU A 54 -10.02 -11.15 10.90
CA GLU A 54 -9.57 -12.51 11.23
C GLU A 54 -8.30 -12.94 10.47
N ASN A 55 -8.24 -12.62 9.18
CA ASN A 55 -7.07 -12.88 8.34
C ASN A 55 -5.80 -12.11 8.80
N GLN A 56 -5.96 -11.00 9.51
CA GLN A 56 -4.87 -10.20 10.07
C GLN A 56 -4.39 -10.73 11.42
N LEU A 57 -5.27 -11.39 12.21
CA LEU A 57 -4.90 -11.99 13.49
C LEU A 57 -3.75 -13.00 13.36
N LYS A 58 -3.75 -13.80 12.28
CA LYS A 58 -2.68 -14.79 12.00
C LYS A 58 -1.30 -14.13 11.84
N LYS A 59 -1.24 -12.87 11.39
CA LYS A 59 0.02 -12.13 11.11
C LYS A 59 0.61 -11.43 12.34
N ILE A 60 -0.15 -11.36 13.43
CA ILE A 60 0.28 -10.68 14.66
C ILE A 60 1.10 -11.62 15.55
N SER A 61 0.94 -12.93 15.38
CA SER A 61 1.61 -13.96 16.19
C SER A 61 1.36 -13.67 17.69
N HIS A 62 2.36 -13.89 18.54
CA HIS A 62 2.29 -13.73 19.99
C HIS A 62 2.66 -12.30 20.48
N ASN A 63 2.87 -11.35 19.57
CA ASN A 63 3.29 -9.99 19.94
C ASN A 63 2.08 -9.08 20.24
N GLN A 64 1.61 -9.12 21.48
CA GLN A 64 0.43 -8.34 21.94
C GLN A 64 0.61 -6.82 21.80
N PHE A 65 1.85 -6.29 21.80
CA PHE A 65 2.08 -4.85 21.60
C PHE A 65 2.06 -4.40 20.15
N LYS A 66 2.24 -5.31 19.18
CA LYS A 66 2.30 -4.92 17.76
C LYS A 66 1.00 -4.23 17.33
N PRO A 67 -0.21 -4.72 17.67
CA PRO A 67 -1.45 -4.01 17.37
C PRO A 67 -1.64 -2.75 18.19
N LEU A 68 -1.31 -2.75 19.49
CA LEU A 68 -1.42 -1.55 20.33
C LEU A 68 -0.57 -0.39 19.77
N ARG A 69 0.68 -0.69 19.40
CA ARG A 69 1.58 0.27 18.76
C ARG A 69 1.02 0.75 17.42
N LYS A 70 0.51 -0.18 16.59
CA LYS A 70 -0.10 0.15 15.30
C LYS A 70 -1.29 1.09 15.47
N ASN A 71 -2.15 0.84 16.46
CA ASN A 71 -3.31 1.68 16.75
C ASN A 71 -2.87 3.08 17.20
N ILE A 72 -1.89 3.20 18.11
CA ILE A 72 -1.37 4.51 18.53
C ILE A 72 -0.76 5.29 17.35
N VAL A 73 -0.01 4.62 16.46
CA VAL A 73 0.53 5.25 15.25
C VAL A 73 -0.60 5.67 14.31
N SER A 74 -1.62 4.84 14.14
CA SER A 74 -2.78 5.17 13.31
C SER A 74 -3.55 6.37 13.87
N GLU A 75 -3.79 6.44 15.17
CA GLU A 75 -4.44 7.60 15.82
C GLU A 75 -3.59 8.86 15.69
N LYS A 76 -2.26 8.74 15.85
CA LYS A 76 -1.36 9.86 15.62
C LYS A 76 -1.47 10.40 14.19
N ASN A 77 -1.47 9.52 13.20
CA ASN A 77 -1.63 9.93 11.79
C ASN A 77 -2.97 10.64 11.54
N LYS A 78 -4.05 10.23 12.23
CA LYS A 78 -5.35 10.93 12.17
C LYS A 78 -5.25 12.33 12.78
N ILE A 79 -4.55 12.49 13.90
CA ILE A 79 -4.31 13.81 14.51
C ILE A 79 -3.47 14.70 13.60
N ASP A 80 -2.42 14.16 12.98
CA ASP A 80 -1.58 14.89 12.02
C ASP A 80 -2.42 15.36 10.81
N PHE A 81 -3.30 14.49 10.29
CA PHE A 81 -4.26 14.86 9.25
C PHE A 81 -5.23 15.95 9.71
N LEU A 82 -5.79 15.86 10.92
CA LEU A 82 -6.70 16.87 11.45
C LEU A 82 -6.03 18.23 11.60
N LYS A 83 -4.75 18.26 12.01
CA LYS A 83 -3.96 19.50 12.09
C LYS A 83 -3.69 20.10 10.71
N ASP A 84 -3.32 19.29 9.73
CA ASP A 84 -3.11 19.75 8.35
C ASP A 84 -4.42 20.25 7.72
N PHE A 85 -5.51 19.52 7.90
CA PHE A 85 -6.84 19.93 7.47
C PHE A 85 -7.22 21.27 8.12
N GLU A 86 -6.97 21.41 9.42
CA GLU A 86 -7.27 22.65 10.11
C GLU A 86 -6.42 23.81 9.65
N HIS A 87 -5.12 23.61 9.43
CA HIS A 87 -4.25 24.64 8.87
C HIS A 87 -4.75 25.13 7.50
N LYS A 88 -5.33 24.23 6.70
CA LYS A 88 -5.86 24.56 5.36
C LYS A 88 -7.24 25.21 5.38
N THR A 89 -8.08 24.89 6.37
CA THR A 89 -9.49 25.26 6.36
C THR A 89 -9.89 26.25 7.45
N ASN A 90 -9.17 26.26 8.58
CA ASN A 90 -9.47 27.05 9.78
C ASN A 90 -10.92 26.84 10.27
N MET A 91 -11.40 25.59 10.21
CA MET A 91 -12.82 25.25 10.43
C MET A 91 -13.07 24.49 11.74
N LEU A 92 -12.19 23.58 12.13
CA LEU A 92 -12.33 22.63 13.23
C LEU A 92 -12.07 23.25 14.60
N PHE A 93 -10.99 24.03 14.76
CA PHE A 93 -10.58 24.56 16.08
C PHE A 93 -11.39 25.78 16.50
N ASN A 94 -12.24 26.28 15.61
CA ASN A 94 -13.27 27.27 15.93
C ASN A 94 -14.54 26.64 16.54
N SER A 95 -14.60 25.31 16.67
CA SER A 95 -15.71 24.62 17.32
C SER A 95 -15.46 24.45 18.82
N SER A 96 -16.52 24.55 19.62
CA SER A 96 -16.51 24.25 21.06
C SER A 96 -16.14 22.78 21.36
N LEU A 97 -16.26 21.90 20.37
CA LEU A 97 -16.08 20.46 20.49
C LEU A 97 -14.64 20.00 20.30
N LEU A 98 -13.84 20.76 19.56
CA LEU A 98 -12.46 20.42 19.20
C LEU A 98 -11.53 21.59 19.52
N ASP A 99 -11.36 21.87 20.82
CA ASP A 99 -10.35 22.83 21.28
C ASP A 99 -8.95 22.32 20.89
N LYS A 100 -8.18 23.20 20.25
CA LYS A 100 -6.78 22.98 19.90
C LYS A 100 -5.97 22.45 21.08
N LYS A 101 -6.21 22.97 22.30
CA LYS A 101 -5.50 22.53 23.51
C LYS A 101 -5.73 21.04 23.80
N ASN A 102 -6.96 20.56 23.63
CA ASN A 102 -7.31 19.15 23.86
C ASN A 102 -6.64 18.23 22.84
N ILE A 103 -6.50 18.67 21.59
CA ILE A 103 -5.84 17.91 20.52
C ILE A 103 -4.33 17.81 20.77
N GLU A 104 -3.69 18.91 21.15
CA GLU A 104 -2.26 18.92 21.51
C GLU A 104 -1.99 18.06 22.75
N GLU A 105 -2.86 18.11 23.76
CA GLU A 105 -2.75 17.24 24.93
C GLU A 105 -2.92 15.77 24.57
N TYR A 106 -3.91 15.44 23.74
CA TYR A 106 -4.12 14.07 23.27
C TYR A 106 -2.94 13.54 22.47
N GLU A 107 -2.39 14.33 21.54
CA GLU A 107 -1.19 13.99 20.79
C GLU A 107 0.03 13.76 21.71
N ASN A 108 0.21 14.62 22.70
CA ASN A 108 1.27 14.46 23.70
C ASN A 108 1.11 13.14 24.47
N ASN A 109 -0.12 12.77 24.81
CA ASN A 109 -0.41 11.50 25.46
C ASN A 109 -0.14 10.30 24.53
N LEU A 110 -0.49 10.39 23.23
CA LEU A 110 -0.13 9.38 22.24
C LEU A 110 1.38 9.23 22.10
N ASN A 111 2.13 10.33 22.05
CA ASN A 111 3.59 10.33 21.98
C ASN A 111 4.23 9.70 23.23
N LYS A 112 3.71 10.03 24.43
CA LYS A 112 4.15 9.40 25.69
C LYS A 112 3.87 7.90 25.67
N ALA A 113 2.67 7.48 25.24
CA ALA A 113 2.30 6.08 25.13
C ALA A 113 3.18 5.31 24.13
N LEU A 114 3.51 5.92 22.99
CA LEU A 114 4.39 5.32 21.98
C LEU A 114 5.82 5.16 22.51
N LYS A 115 6.36 6.19 23.16
CA LYS A 115 7.67 6.13 23.83
C LYS A 115 7.69 5.05 24.91
N PHE A 116 6.63 4.94 25.69
CA PHE A 116 6.48 3.89 26.70
C PHE A 116 6.53 2.50 26.06
N ILE A 117 5.73 2.22 25.02
CA ILE A 117 5.70 0.90 24.36
C ILE A 117 7.06 0.56 23.72
N ASP A 118 7.67 1.52 23.03
CA ASP A 118 8.96 1.31 22.35
C ASP A 118 10.11 1.17 23.35
N GLY A 119 10.04 1.86 24.50
CA GLY A 119 10.98 1.69 25.61
C GLY A 119 10.79 0.38 26.35
N PHE A 120 9.55 -0.03 26.59
CA PHE A 120 9.21 -1.24 27.35
C PHE A 120 9.71 -2.53 26.67
N LYS A 121 9.85 -2.54 25.34
CA LYS A 121 10.47 -3.66 24.62
C LYS A 121 11.98 -3.80 24.88
N LYS A 122 12.63 -2.74 25.33
CA LYS A 122 14.08 -2.69 25.56
C LYS A 122 14.46 -2.93 27.01
N THR A 123 13.51 -2.80 27.93
CA THR A 123 13.73 -3.10 29.34
C THR A 123 13.73 -4.61 29.54
N ASN A 124 14.85 -5.15 30.03
CA ASN A 124 14.97 -6.52 30.56
C ASN A 124 14.26 -6.66 31.92
N SER A 125 13.17 -5.91 32.15
CA SER A 125 12.44 -5.91 33.42
C SER A 125 11.62 -7.20 33.51
N PHE A 126 12.30 -8.26 33.90
CA PHE A 126 11.68 -9.50 34.36
C PHE A 126 10.86 -9.26 35.64
N GLU A 127 11.13 -8.17 36.36
CA GLU A 127 10.53 -7.88 37.66
C GLU A 127 9.75 -6.57 37.61
N PHE A 128 8.46 -6.66 37.94
CA PHE A 128 7.64 -5.51 38.32
C PHE A 128 7.70 -5.36 39.83
N GLU A 129 7.81 -4.13 40.31
CA GLU A 129 7.73 -3.84 41.75
C GLU A 129 6.28 -3.97 42.24
N GLU A 130 6.09 -4.40 43.49
CA GLU A 130 4.77 -4.59 44.11
C GLU A 130 3.90 -3.30 44.04
N ASP A 131 4.53 -2.14 44.27
CA ASP A 131 3.85 -0.83 44.21
C ASP A 131 3.31 -0.52 42.80
N GLN A 132 4.03 -0.93 41.75
CA GLN A 132 3.60 -0.73 40.37
C GLN A 132 2.38 -1.59 40.06
N LEU A 133 2.36 -2.83 40.53
CA LEU A 133 1.23 -3.74 40.35
C LEU A 133 0.01 -3.25 41.11
N THR A 134 0.21 -2.77 42.34
CA THR A 134 -0.84 -2.18 43.17
C THR A 134 -1.46 -0.95 42.49
N GLN A 135 -0.65 -0.02 41.98
CA GLN A 135 -1.15 1.14 41.23
C GLN A 135 -1.94 0.75 39.98
N MET A 136 -1.50 -0.29 39.25
CA MET A 136 -2.26 -0.79 38.09
C MET A 136 -3.63 -1.34 38.52
N LEU A 137 -3.69 -2.11 39.60
CA LEU A 137 -4.94 -2.67 40.14
C LEU A 137 -5.88 -1.56 40.65
N GLU A 138 -5.36 -0.55 41.34
CA GLU A 138 -6.14 0.61 41.79
C GLU A 138 -6.79 1.36 40.62
N VAL A 139 -6.03 1.60 39.54
CA VAL A 139 -6.58 2.22 38.33
C VAL A 139 -7.68 1.36 37.70
N LEU A 140 -7.51 0.02 37.70
CA LEU A 140 -8.53 -0.89 37.19
C LEU A 140 -9.81 -0.90 38.04
N GLU A 141 -9.68 -0.85 39.36
CA GLU A 141 -10.84 -0.74 40.26
C GLU A 141 -11.53 0.62 40.09
N GLN A 142 -10.79 1.73 39.98
CA GLN A 142 -11.37 3.04 39.65
C GLN A 142 -12.20 2.98 38.36
N PHE A 143 -11.66 2.41 37.28
CA PHE A 143 -12.40 2.25 36.02
C PHE A 143 -13.61 1.32 36.14
N ARG A 144 -13.52 0.29 36.98
CA ARG A 144 -14.61 -0.67 37.19
C ARG A 144 -15.80 -0.02 37.87
N GLU A 145 -15.54 0.91 38.80
CA GLU A 145 -16.52 1.59 39.65
C GLU A 145 -17.09 2.87 39.05
N ILE A 146 -16.56 3.38 37.93
CA ILE A 146 -17.08 4.60 37.29
C ILE A 146 -18.58 4.47 37.02
N LYS A 147 -19.36 5.31 37.69
CA LYS A 147 -20.77 5.54 37.41
C LYS A 147 -20.88 6.87 36.67
N ILE A 148 -21.57 6.87 35.53
CA ILE A 148 -21.88 8.11 34.81
C ILE A 148 -23.08 8.73 35.48
N GLU A 149 -22.86 9.84 36.15
CA GLU A 149 -23.93 10.76 36.51
C GLU A 149 -24.16 11.69 35.32
N ILE A 150 -25.33 11.57 34.72
CA ILE A 150 -25.72 12.45 33.61
C ILE A 150 -26.06 13.80 34.25
N PRO A 151 -25.36 14.89 33.89
CA PRO A 151 -25.60 16.17 34.53
C PRO A 151 -27.01 16.67 34.19
N HIS A 152 -27.64 17.43 35.09
CA HIS A 152 -29.01 17.92 34.89
C HIS A 152 -29.18 18.77 33.62
N ASN A 153 -28.11 19.46 33.18
CA ASN A 153 -28.09 20.25 31.95
C ASN A 153 -27.67 19.45 30.70
N PHE A 154 -27.57 18.12 30.79
CA PHE A 154 -27.22 17.28 29.64
C PHE A 154 -28.11 17.50 28.41
N PRO A 155 -29.45 17.69 28.52
CA PRO A 155 -30.28 18.03 27.37
C PRO A 155 -29.84 19.30 26.65
N ASP A 156 -29.49 20.34 27.39
CA ASP A 156 -29.06 21.60 26.81
C ASP A 156 -27.70 21.48 26.12
N LEU A 157 -26.79 20.71 26.70
CA LEU A 157 -25.50 20.39 26.09
C LEU A 157 -25.66 19.62 24.77
N VAL A 158 -26.54 18.62 24.74
CA VAL A 158 -26.84 17.85 23.52
C VAL A 158 -27.47 18.73 22.46
N LYS A 159 -28.44 19.59 22.82
CA LYS A 159 -29.05 20.56 21.89
C LYS A 159 -28.01 21.52 21.32
N GLN A 160 -27.12 22.04 22.16
CA GLN A 160 -26.08 22.95 21.70
C GLN A 160 -25.12 22.25 20.73
N ASN A 161 -24.71 21.01 21.04
CA ASN A 161 -23.85 20.22 20.16
C ASN A 161 -24.52 19.97 18.80
N LEU A 162 -25.80 19.57 18.78
CA LEU A 162 -26.55 19.40 17.53
C LEU A 162 -26.63 20.70 16.72
N LYS A 163 -26.87 21.84 17.36
CA LYS A 163 -26.86 23.16 16.69
C LYS A 163 -25.49 23.47 16.08
N ASP A 164 -24.41 23.22 16.82
CA ASP A 164 -23.04 23.45 16.35
C ASP A 164 -22.72 22.55 15.14
N GLN A 165 -23.15 21.28 15.16
CA GLN A 165 -23.02 20.35 14.03
C GLN A 165 -23.82 20.79 12.81
N ILE A 166 -25.07 21.26 12.98
CA ILE A 166 -25.89 21.82 11.89
C ILE A 166 -25.18 23.00 11.24
N VAL A 167 -24.66 23.94 12.03
CA VAL A 167 -23.90 25.09 11.53
C VAL A 167 -22.65 24.63 10.76
N PHE A 168 -21.93 23.64 11.30
CA PHE A 168 -20.74 23.08 10.65
C PHE A 168 -21.07 22.42 9.31
N LEU A 169 -22.08 21.55 9.25
CA LEU A 169 -22.51 20.86 8.03
C LEU A 169 -22.90 21.85 6.93
N LYS A 170 -23.65 22.91 7.27
CA LYS A 170 -24.07 23.94 6.31
C LYS A 170 -22.89 24.72 5.69
N LYS A 171 -21.71 24.74 6.32
CA LYS A 171 -20.51 25.39 5.73
C LYS A 171 -20.00 24.69 4.48
N PHE A 172 -20.25 23.38 4.31
CA PHE A 172 -19.78 22.62 3.15
C PHE A 172 -20.56 22.91 1.86
N ARG A 173 -21.79 23.46 1.97
CA ARG A 173 -22.65 23.83 0.84
C ARG A 173 -22.88 22.72 -0.20
N THR A 174 -22.78 21.45 0.20
CA THR A 174 -23.12 20.30 -0.64
C THR A 174 -24.54 19.83 -0.35
N GLU A 175 -25.20 19.23 -1.34
CA GLU A 175 -26.55 18.68 -1.17
C GLU A 175 -26.63 17.66 -0.03
N ASN A 176 -25.65 16.76 0.05
CA ASN A 176 -25.59 15.75 1.10
C ASN A 176 -25.41 16.38 2.49
N ALA A 177 -24.52 17.37 2.64
CA ALA A 177 -24.32 18.05 3.93
C ALA A 177 -25.58 18.82 4.37
N ASN A 178 -26.29 19.44 3.44
CA ASN A 178 -27.55 20.11 3.73
C ASN A 178 -28.63 19.11 4.16
N LYS A 179 -28.76 17.97 3.46
CA LYS A 179 -29.71 16.90 3.83
C LYS A 179 -29.44 16.37 5.23
N GLN A 180 -28.18 16.15 5.60
CA GLN A 180 -27.81 15.74 6.96
C GLN A 180 -28.14 16.83 8.00
N ALA A 181 -27.86 18.10 7.68
CA ALA A 181 -28.21 19.22 8.56
C ALA A 181 -29.73 19.31 8.79
N ASP A 182 -30.54 19.06 7.76
CA ASP A 182 -32.00 19.09 7.86
C ASP A 182 -32.54 17.94 8.74
N ILE A 183 -31.95 16.74 8.67
CA ILE A 183 -32.27 15.62 9.58
C ILE A 183 -31.98 16.00 11.04
N LEU A 184 -30.84 16.66 11.31
CA LEU A 184 -30.52 17.11 12.67
C LEU A 184 -31.46 18.22 13.14
N ILE A 185 -31.90 19.12 12.25
CA ILE A 185 -32.91 20.15 12.57
C ILE A 185 -34.24 19.51 12.93
N ASP A 186 -34.69 18.53 12.14
CA ASP A 186 -35.91 17.77 12.40
C ASP A 186 -35.81 17.04 13.75
N THR A 187 -34.69 16.37 14.02
CA THR A 187 -34.41 15.72 15.32
C THR A 187 -34.44 16.71 16.48
N LEU A 188 -33.97 17.94 16.28
CA LEU A 188 -33.93 18.97 17.32
C LEU A 188 -35.31 19.59 17.61
N ASN A 189 -36.16 19.68 16.58
CA ASN A 189 -37.50 20.29 16.66
C ASN A 189 -38.57 19.30 17.11
N ASP A 190 -38.40 18.01 16.82
CA ASP A 190 -39.28 16.93 17.24
C ASP A 190 -38.84 16.41 18.63
N LYS A 191 -39.74 16.54 19.61
CA LYS A 191 -39.45 16.18 21.00
C LYS A 191 -39.15 14.69 21.17
N ASP A 192 -39.86 13.82 20.46
CA ASP A 192 -39.73 12.38 20.63
C ASP A 192 -38.42 11.91 19.99
N LYS A 193 -38.11 12.38 18.78
CA LYS A 193 -36.81 12.11 18.13
C LYS A 193 -35.64 12.65 18.95
N PHE A 194 -35.79 13.82 19.57
CA PHE A 194 -34.75 14.37 20.45
C PHE A 194 -34.52 13.48 21.67
N ASN A 195 -35.58 13.03 22.35
CA ASN A 195 -35.46 12.13 23.50
C ASN A 195 -34.79 10.80 23.10
N ASP A 196 -35.19 10.21 21.98
CA ASP A 196 -34.59 8.98 21.45
C ASP A 196 -33.09 9.16 21.17
N TYR A 197 -32.71 10.32 20.62
CA TYR A 197 -31.32 10.69 20.41
C TYR A 197 -30.55 10.82 21.73
N GLN A 198 -31.12 11.47 22.74
CA GLN A 198 -30.51 11.60 24.07
C GLN A 198 -30.30 10.24 24.74
N ASP A 199 -31.28 9.35 24.66
CA ASP A 199 -31.20 8.00 25.18
C ASP A 199 -30.12 7.19 24.46
N SER A 200 -30.01 7.36 23.14
CA SER A 200 -28.95 6.77 22.33
C SER A 200 -27.56 7.26 22.74
N VAL A 201 -27.37 8.56 22.93
CA VAL A 201 -26.09 9.14 23.41
C VAL A 201 -25.76 8.65 24.82
N THR A 202 -26.76 8.60 25.70
CA THR A 202 -26.62 8.09 27.07
C THR A 202 -26.19 6.62 27.07
N ASN A 203 -26.85 5.79 26.26
CA ASN A 203 -26.52 4.38 26.12
C ASN A 203 -25.11 4.19 25.54
N LEU A 204 -24.75 4.98 24.53
CA LEU A 204 -23.41 4.99 23.96
C LEU A 204 -22.35 5.32 25.03
N ASN A 205 -22.54 6.39 25.80
CA ASN A 205 -21.62 6.76 26.88
C ASN A 205 -21.44 5.63 27.91
N ARG A 206 -22.54 4.97 28.32
CA ARG A 206 -22.49 3.81 29.21
C ARG A 206 -21.68 2.65 28.60
N LYS A 207 -21.83 2.38 27.29
CA LYS A 207 -21.06 1.36 26.57
C LYS A 207 -19.57 1.74 26.48
N VAL A 208 -19.26 3.00 26.19
CA VAL A 208 -17.88 3.53 26.12
C VAL A 208 -17.17 3.32 27.45
N ILE A 209 -17.79 3.63 28.59
CA ILE A 209 -17.16 3.41 29.90
C ILE A 209 -16.90 1.93 30.18
N LYS A 210 -17.82 1.05 29.82
CA LYS A 210 -17.57 -0.40 29.90
C LYS A 210 -16.37 -0.80 29.05
N LEU A 211 -16.24 -0.25 27.84
CA LEU A 211 -15.10 -0.49 26.96
C LEU A 211 -13.78 0.11 27.49
N LEU A 212 -13.82 1.25 28.18
CA LEU A 212 -12.64 1.83 28.82
C LEU A 212 -12.06 0.89 29.88
N TYR A 213 -12.92 0.31 30.72
CA TYR A 213 -12.49 -0.71 31.68
C TYR A 213 -11.93 -1.98 31.00
N VAL A 214 -12.62 -2.48 29.97
CA VAL A 214 -12.20 -3.67 29.20
C VAL A 214 -10.83 -3.45 28.54
N SER A 215 -10.68 -2.36 27.80
CA SER A 215 -9.45 -2.03 27.08
C SER A 215 -8.28 -1.76 28.03
N SER A 216 -8.52 -1.09 29.16
CA SER A 216 -7.50 -0.84 30.18
C SER A 216 -7.03 -2.15 30.82
N THR A 217 -7.95 -3.05 31.15
CA THR A 217 -7.61 -4.38 31.68
C THR A 217 -6.74 -5.16 30.69
N PHE A 218 -7.17 -5.26 29.43
CA PHE A 218 -6.42 -5.99 28.41
C PHE A 218 -5.04 -5.38 28.13
N LYS A 219 -4.93 -4.05 28.20
CA LYS A 219 -3.65 -3.34 28.09
C LYS A 219 -2.71 -3.69 29.25
N TYR A 220 -3.16 -3.61 30.50
CA TYR A 220 -2.30 -3.93 31.65
C TYR A 220 -1.90 -5.41 31.67
N CYS A 221 -2.83 -6.33 31.40
CA CYS A 221 -2.48 -7.75 31.26
C CYS A 221 -1.47 -8.00 30.13
N SER A 222 -1.54 -7.26 29.01
CA SER A 222 -0.53 -7.37 27.94
C SER A 222 0.84 -6.90 28.40
N ILE A 223 0.89 -5.78 29.13
CA ILE A 223 2.14 -5.23 29.69
C ILE A 223 2.78 -6.24 30.64
N LEU A 224 1.98 -6.86 31.51
CA LEU A 224 2.45 -7.84 32.49
C LEU A 224 2.92 -9.15 31.87
N THR A 225 2.37 -9.57 30.74
CA THR A 225 2.60 -10.92 30.20
C THR A 225 3.62 -10.98 29.07
N VAL A 226 3.84 -9.86 28.38
CA VAL A 226 4.68 -9.81 27.16
C VAL A 226 6.14 -10.23 27.39
N GLN A 227 6.76 -9.78 28.48
CA GLN A 227 8.15 -10.13 28.82
C GLN A 227 8.28 -11.60 29.26
N HIS A 228 7.15 -12.24 29.57
CA HIS A 228 7.10 -13.59 30.12
C HIS A 228 6.66 -14.65 29.10
N SER A 229 6.43 -14.23 27.85
CA SER A 229 5.95 -15.10 26.76
C SER A 229 6.88 -16.29 26.46
N ASN A 230 8.19 -16.11 26.64
CA ASN A 230 9.17 -17.17 26.45
C ASN A 230 9.75 -17.70 27.76
N THR A 231 9.98 -16.84 28.75
CA THR A 231 10.65 -17.20 30.01
C THR A 231 9.82 -18.11 30.91
N THR A 232 8.50 -18.14 30.77
CA THR A 232 7.64 -19.12 31.46
C THR A 232 7.85 -20.55 30.98
N ARG A 233 8.49 -20.74 29.83
CA ARG A 233 8.65 -22.04 29.15
C ARG A 233 10.09 -22.45 28.93
N TYR A 234 10.96 -21.47 28.73
CA TYR A 234 12.30 -21.66 28.18
C TYR A 234 13.35 -20.96 29.04
N PRO A 235 14.41 -21.65 29.49
CA PRO A 235 15.46 -21.10 30.36
C PRO A 235 16.33 -20.04 29.67
N GLU A 236 16.33 -19.94 28.34
CA GLU A 236 17.17 -19.04 27.55
C GLU A 236 16.92 -17.55 27.88
N GLY A 237 15.69 -17.19 28.21
CA GLY A 237 15.37 -15.83 28.66
C GLY A 237 15.61 -15.59 30.14
N LEU A 238 16.06 -16.61 30.88
CA LEU A 238 16.32 -16.60 32.33
C LEU A 238 17.80 -16.87 32.64
N ASN A 239 18.69 -16.53 31.70
CA ASN A 239 20.13 -16.79 31.83
C ASN A 239 20.45 -18.27 32.14
N GLY A 240 19.64 -19.20 31.61
CA GLY A 240 19.80 -20.64 31.79
C GLY A 240 19.11 -21.21 33.04
N GLN A 241 18.48 -20.39 33.88
CA GLN A 241 17.73 -20.87 35.04
C GLN A 241 16.41 -21.53 34.62
N SER A 242 16.01 -22.58 35.35
CA SER A 242 14.72 -23.23 35.10
C SER A 242 13.57 -22.26 35.41
N PRO A 243 12.55 -22.14 34.55
CA PRO A 243 11.36 -21.35 34.85
C PRO A 243 10.67 -21.74 36.17
N ILE A 244 10.76 -23.01 36.56
CA ILE A 244 10.16 -23.50 37.81
C ILE A 244 10.85 -22.89 39.04
N ASP A 245 12.15 -22.63 38.97
CA ASP A 245 12.91 -22.07 40.10
C ASP A 245 12.69 -20.56 40.22
N VAL A 246 12.53 -19.88 39.07
CA VAL A 246 12.39 -18.42 39.02
C VAL A 246 10.96 -17.97 39.36
N TYR A 247 9.94 -18.68 38.87
CA TYR A 247 8.55 -18.35 39.17
C TYR A 247 8.12 -19.05 40.45
N ASN A 248 8.06 -18.29 41.54
CA ASN A 248 7.65 -18.76 42.85
C ASN A 248 6.65 -17.79 43.51
N GLU A 249 6.08 -18.19 44.63
CA GLU A 249 5.09 -17.40 45.39
C GLU A 249 5.59 -16.04 45.88
N ASN A 250 6.91 -15.82 45.94
CA ASN A 250 7.48 -14.56 46.38
C ASN A 250 7.51 -13.50 45.29
N LEU A 251 7.44 -13.90 44.02
CA LEU A 251 7.52 -13.01 42.87
C LEU A 251 6.27 -12.11 42.80
N PRO A 252 6.41 -10.76 42.76
CA PRO A 252 5.28 -9.83 42.80
C PRO A 252 4.18 -10.12 41.77
N ILE A 253 4.56 -10.48 40.55
CA ILE A 253 3.60 -10.80 39.48
C ILE A 253 2.81 -12.07 39.76
N VAL A 254 3.38 -13.03 40.50
CA VAL A 254 2.71 -14.27 40.92
C VAL A 254 1.74 -13.98 42.06
N LYS A 255 2.17 -13.21 43.07
CA LYS A 255 1.32 -12.76 44.19
C LYS A 255 0.06 -12.05 43.71
N ASN A 256 0.20 -11.17 42.72
CA ASN A 256 -0.91 -10.38 42.19
C ASN A 256 -1.65 -11.03 41.02
N GLN A 257 -1.23 -12.22 40.56
CA GLN A 257 -1.77 -12.86 39.37
C GLN A 257 -3.29 -13.10 39.48
N LEU A 258 -3.76 -13.54 40.65
CA LEU A 258 -5.18 -13.83 40.88
C LEU A 258 -6.07 -12.59 40.72
N SER A 259 -5.60 -11.42 41.20
CA SER A 259 -6.29 -10.15 41.07
C SER A 259 -6.42 -9.73 39.60
N PHE A 260 -5.34 -9.86 38.82
CA PHE A 260 -5.41 -9.59 37.37
C PHE A 260 -6.29 -10.59 36.62
N LEU A 261 -6.24 -11.88 36.95
CA LEU A 261 -7.14 -12.89 36.37
C LEU A 261 -8.61 -12.56 36.63
N LYS A 262 -8.94 -12.06 37.83
CA LYS A 262 -10.30 -11.61 38.17
C LYS A 262 -10.75 -10.43 37.30
N HIS A 263 -9.89 -9.42 37.13
CA HIS A 263 -10.22 -8.30 36.24
C HIS A 263 -10.33 -8.73 34.78
N LEU A 264 -9.45 -9.61 34.32
CA LEU A 264 -9.46 -10.14 32.96
C LEU A 264 -10.77 -10.89 32.68
N ASN A 265 -11.21 -11.73 33.62
CA ASN A 265 -12.50 -12.44 33.50
C ASN A 265 -13.69 -11.47 33.49
N ASN A 266 -13.73 -10.51 34.43
CA ASN A 266 -14.78 -9.48 34.47
C ASN A 266 -14.85 -8.67 33.17
N SER A 267 -13.70 -8.39 32.56
CA SER A 267 -13.62 -7.67 31.29
C SER A 267 -14.13 -8.52 30.12
N LEU A 268 -13.83 -9.82 30.11
CA LEU A 268 -14.40 -10.75 29.13
C LEU A 268 -15.92 -10.89 29.26
N ASP A 269 -16.46 -10.88 30.49
CA ASP A 269 -17.92 -10.88 30.71
C ASP A 269 -18.56 -9.60 30.16
N ARG A 270 -17.97 -8.44 30.43
CA ARG A 270 -18.44 -7.16 29.88
C ARG A 270 -18.34 -7.12 28.36
N LEU A 271 -17.25 -7.61 27.78
CA LEU A 271 -17.10 -7.70 26.32
C LEU A 271 -18.13 -8.66 25.71
N THR A 272 -18.46 -9.76 26.40
CA THR A 272 -19.52 -10.70 25.96
C THR A 272 -20.85 -9.96 25.87
N LEU A 273 -21.27 -9.28 26.94
CA LEU A 273 -22.51 -8.51 26.97
C LEU A 273 -22.54 -7.42 25.89
N LEU A 274 -21.41 -6.73 25.67
CA LEU A 274 -21.31 -5.71 24.62
C LEU A 274 -21.43 -6.34 23.23
N SER A 275 -20.78 -7.49 23.00
CA SER A 275 -20.81 -8.20 21.73
C SER A 275 -22.19 -8.77 21.41
N GLU A 276 -22.95 -9.21 22.40
CA GLU A 276 -24.31 -9.77 22.21
C GLU A 276 -25.35 -8.70 21.88
N ASN A 277 -25.21 -7.51 22.47
CA ASN A 277 -26.05 -6.35 22.19
C ASN A 277 -25.53 -5.51 21.02
N TYR A 278 -24.44 -5.93 20.40
CA TYR A 278 -24.00 -5.40 19.13
C TYR A 278 -24.75 -6.22 18.09
N GLU A 279 -25.96 -5.81 17.71
CA GLU A 279 -26.42 -6.17 16.38
C GLU A 279 -25.35 -5.60 15.46
N SER A 280 -24.46 -6.46 14.94
CA SER A 280 -23.65 -6.05 13.82
C SER A 280 -24.68 -5.49 12.85
N ILE A 281 -24.61 -4.20 12.52
CA ILE A 281 -25.27 -3.65 11.34
C ILE A 281 -24.96 -4.70 10.30
N LYS A 282 -25.98 -5.52 9.97
CA LYS A 282 -25.69 -6.77 9.30
C LYS A 282 -24.93 -6.33 8.08
N ASN A 283 -23.83 -7.03 7.77
CA ASN A 283 -23.17 -6.72 6.52
C ASN A 283 -24.23 -6.73 5.41
N GLU A 284 -25.34 -7.47 5.51
CA GLU A 284 -26.54 -7.35 4.66
C GLU A 284 -27.20 -5.97 4.56
N GLU A 285 -27.30 -5.10 5.58
CA GLU A 285 -27.86 -3.73 5.41
C GLU A 285 -26.83 -2.75 4.85
N ILE A 286 -25.56 -2.91 5.22
CA ILE A 286 -24.45 -2.21 4.54
C ILE A 286 -24.34 -2.72 3.11
N THR A 287 -24.59 -4.00 2.86
CA THR A 287 -24.54 -4.67 1.55
C THR A 287 -25.81 -4.42 0.77
N GLU A 288 -26.98 -4.17 1.34
CA GLU A 288 -28.14 -3.65 0.62
C GLU A 288 -27.93 -2.17 0.28
N SER A 289 -27.27 -1.40 1.16
CA SER A 289 -26.86 -0.03 0.83
C SER A 289 -25.73 0.01 -0.21
N ILE A 290 -24.85 -1.00 -0.26
CA ILE A 290 -23.74 -1.17 -1.22
C ILE A 290 -24.16 -1.95 -2.49
N GLU A 291 -25.17 -2.79 -2.45
CA GLU A 291 -25.78 -3.47 -3.60
C GLU A 291 -26.78 -2.53 -4.28
N ASN A 292 -27.36 -1.59 -3.52
CA ASN A 292 -28.00 -0.39 -4.07
C ASN A 292 -26.99 0.72 -4.44
N ILE A 293 -25.69 0.59 -4.12
CA ILE A 293 -24.66 1.26 -4.93
C ILE A 293 -24.65 0.48 -6.24
N LYS A 294 -25.47 0.95 -7.19
CA LYS A 294 -25.34 0.56 -8.59
C LYS A 294 -23.84 0.47 -8.91
N PRO A 295 -23.36 -0.61 -9.55
CA PRO A 295 -21.94 -0.74 -9.92
C PRO A 295 -21.51 0.60 -10.46
N PHE A 296 -20.46 1.21 -9.89
CA PHE A 296 -20.02 2.57 -10.21
C PHE A 296 -20.13 2.77 -11.72
N LYS A 297 -21.25 3.34 -12.21
CA LYS A 297 -21.50 3.48 -13.65
C LYS A 297 -20.83 4.75 -14.16
N ASN A 298 -20.52 5.65 -13.24
CA ASN A 298 -19.89 6.91 -13.54
C ASN A 298 -18.38 6.70 -13.47
N PRO A 299 -17.65 7.11 -14.51
CA PRO A 299 -16.19 7.16 -14.51
C PRO A 299 -15.69 7.98 -13.32
N ASP A 300 -14.55 7.58 -12.76
CA ASP A 300 -13.85 8.39 -11.77
C ASP A 300 -13.31 9.65 -12.45
N SER A 301 -13.80 10.83 -12.03
CA SER A 301 -13.50 12.11 -12.68
C SER A 301 -12.01 12.49 -12.66
N ARG A 302 -11.17 11.79 -11.88
CA ARG A 302 -9.72 11.96 -11.94
C ARG A 302 -9.12 11.56 -13.28
N TRP A 303 -9.76 10.66 -14.04
CA TRP A 303 -9.24 10.23 -15.34
C TRP A 303 -9.34 11.32 -16.42
N ASP A 304 -10.29 12.24 -16.29
CA ASP A 304 -10.39 13.41 -17.17
C ASP A 304 -9.13 14.29 -17.09
N PHE A 305 -8.54 14.42 -15.90
CA PHE A 305 -7.28 15.17 -15.70
C PHE A 305 -6.10 14.55 -16.48
N PHE A 306 -6.13 13.24 -16.71
CA PHE A 306 -5.11 12.53 -17.48
C PHE A 306 -5.50 12.31 -18.95
N GLY A 307 -6.60 12.92 -19.41
CA GLY A 307 -7.02 12.91 -20.81
C GLY A 307 -7.92 11.76 -21.23
N ALA A 308 -8.35 10.88 -20.31
CA ALA A 308 -9.28 9.80 -20.61
C ALA A 308 -10.73 10.24 -20.40
N LYS A 309 -11.41 10.63 -21.50
CA LYS A 309 -12.78 11.18 -21.46
C LYS A 309 -13.88 10.11 -21.46
N ASN A 310 -13.53 8.90 -21.86
CA ASN A 310 -14.42 7.75 -21.94
C ASN A 310 -13.65 6.45 -21.65
N GLU A 311 -14.36 5.34 -21.55
CA GLU A 311 -13.78 4.03 -21.20
C GLU A 311 -12.78 3.53 -22.25
N ALA A 312 -13.00 3.83 -23.54
CA ALA A 312 -12.08 3.47 -24.61
C ALA A 312 -10.78 4.28 -24.52
N ASP A 313 -10.86 5.59 -24.26
CA ASP A 313 -9.68 6.42 -24.01
C ASP A 313 -8.91 5.90 -22.81
N PHE A 314 -9.61 5.58 -21.71
CA PHE A 314 -9.00 5.01 -20.51
C PHE A 314 -8.28 3.69 -20.81
N HIS A 315 -8.96 2.78 -21.51
CA HIS A 315 -8.39 1.49 -21.87
C HIS A 315 -7.12 1.65 -22.71
N ASN A 316 -7.14 2.54 -23.71
CA ASN A 316 -6.00 2.76 -24.59
C ASN A 316 -4.81 3.44 -23.89
N LEU A 317 -5.07 4.32 -22.92
CA LEU A 317 -4.03 5.11 -22.25
C LEU A 317 -3.46 4.43 -20.99
N PHE A 318 -4.26 3.66 -20.25
CA PHE A 318 -3.92 3.20 -18.90
C PHE A 318 -3.95 1.68 -18.72
N VAL A 319 -4.69 0.93 -19.55
CA VAL A 319 -4.78 -0.52 -19.35
C VAL A 319 -3.58 -1.19 -20.01
N VAL A 320 -2.67 -1.70 -19.18
CA VAL A 320 -1.58 -2.56 -19.62
C VAL A 320 -2.10 -3.99 -19.72
N LEU A 321 -2.18 -4.51 -20.94
CA LEU A 321 -2.62 -5.88 -21.21
C LEU A 321 -1.63 -6.90 -20.62
N LYS A 322 -2.08 -8.11 -20.30
CA LYS A 322 -1.16 -9.14 -19.79
C LYS A 322 -0.05 -9.55 -20.76
N ASN A 323 -0.35 -9.56 -22.07
CA ASN A 323 0.53 -9.91 -23.19
C ASN A 323 1.66 -10.90 -22.84
N THR A 324 1.28 -12.14 -22.50
CA THR A 324 2.19 -13.22 -22.12
C THR A 324 2.53 -14.15 -23.28
N HIS A 325 3.77 -14.65 -23.33
CA HIS A 325 4.14 -15.75 -24.22
C HIS A 325 3.86 -17.12 -23.57
N LYS A 326 3.88 -18.17 -24.40
CA LYS A 326 3.52 -19.55 -24.00
C LYS A 326 4.37 -20.20 -22.90
N ASP A 327 5.58 -19.67 -22.63
CA ASP A 327 6.46 -20.26 -21.62
C ASP A 327 6.23 -19.67 -20.23
N VAL A 328 5.36 -18.66 -20.10
CA VAL A 328 4.90 -18.15 -18.81
C VAL A 328 3.98 -19.20 -18.17
N PRO A 329 4.22 -19.65 -16.92
CA PRO A 329 3.37 -20.62 -16.25
C PRO A 329 1.92 -20.13 -16.12
N GLU A 330 0.96 -21.05 -16.32
CA GLU A 330 -0.49 -20.77 -16.30
C GLU A 330 -0.93 -20.04 -15.02
N ASN A 331 -0.36 -20.39 -13.87
CA ASN A 331 -0.70 -19.73 -12.61
C ASN A 331 -0.21 -18.27 -12.53
N ILE A 332 0.87 -17.91 -13.23
CA ILE A 332 1.33 -16.52 -13.35
C ILE A 332 0.46 -15.76 -14.36
N GLU A 333 0.11 -16.40 -15.47
CA GLU A 333 -0.80 -15.83 -16.47
C GLU A 333 -2.17 -15.50 -15.88
N ASN A 334 -2.77 -16.43 -15.12
CA ASN A 334 -4.05 -16.22 -14.44
C ASN A 334 -4.01 -15.03 -13.46
N GLU A 335 -2.88 -14.84 -12.79
CA GLU A 335 -2.68 -13.69 -11.92
C GLU A 335 -2.56 -12.38 -12.70
N LEU A 336 -1.92 -12.39 -13.87
CA LEU A 336 -1.85 -11.23 -14.77
C LEU A 336 -3.23 -10.86 -15.35
N ILE A 337 -4.10 -11.84 -15.64
CA ILE A 337 -5.51 -11.58 -16.02
C ILE A 337 -6.25 -10.82 -14.90
N ASN A 338 -6.05 -11.22 -13.65
CA ASN A 338 -6.68 -10.54 -12.51
C ASN A 338 -6.12 -9.13 -12.31
N PHE A 339 -4.82 -8.93 -12.57
CA PHE A 339 -4.20 -7.60 -12.61
C PHE A 339 -4.82 -6.70 -13.70
N GLU A 340 -5.01 -7.22 -14.91
CA GLU A 340 -5.65 -6.50 -16.03
C GLU A 340 -7.09 -6.06 -15.68
N LYS A 341 -7.89 -6.98 -15.15
CA LYS A 341 -9.26 -6.69 -14.67
C LYS A 341 -9.29 -5.60 -13.59
N LEU A 342 -8.29 -5.60 -12.70
CA LEU A 342 -8.20 -4.60 -11.63
C LEU A 342 -7.86 -3.21 -12.17
N GLN A 343 -7.04 -3.12 -13.24
CA GLN A 343 -6.83 -1.86 -13.96
C GLN A 343 -8.12 -1.39 -14.62
N GLN A 344 -8.85 -2.27 -15.31
CA GLN A 344 -10.13 -1.93 -15.95
C GLN A 344 -11.14 -1.39 -14.92
N LEU A 345 -11.25 -2.05 -13.75
CA LEU A 345 -12.10 -1.57 -12.65
C LEU A 345 -11.72 -0.16 -12.17
N SER A 346 -10.44 0.21 -12.30
CA SER A 346 -9.98 1.51 -11.84
C SER A 346 -10.55 2.69 -12.63
N TYR A 347 -11.08 2.46 -13.84
CA TYR A 347 -11.86 3.46 -14.57
C TYR A 347 -13.00 4.03 -13.72
N TYR A 348 -13.65 3.16 -12.93
CA TYR A 348 -14.76 3.52 -12.06
C TYR A 348 -14.34 3.78 -10.60
N HIS A 349 -13.13 3.37 -10.22
CA HIS A 349 -12.58 3.54 -8.88
C HIS A 349 -11.06 3.72 -8.92
N TYR A 350 -10.58 4.95 -9.06
CA TYR A 350 -9.15 5.26 -9.25
C TYR A 350 -8.19 4.58 -8.25
N PRO A 351 -8.50 4.40 -6.93
CA PRO A 351 -7.62 3.68 -6.02
C PRO A 351 -7.30 2.23 -6.45
N ALA A 352 -8.19 1.58 -7.21
CA ALA A 352 -7.96 0.24 -7.74
C ALA A 352 -6.74 0.18 -8.68
N TYR A 353 -6.32 1.29 -9.28
CA TYR A 353 -5.11 1.35 -10.12
C TYR A 353 -3.83 1.17 -9.27
N GLY A 354 -3.80 1.75 -8.07
CA GLY A 354 -2.74 1.51 -7.08
C GLY A 354 -2.75 0.07 -6.55
N ASP A 355 -3.94 -0.51 -6.37
CA ASP A 355 -4.08 -1.92 -6.02
C ASP A 355 -3.60 -2.86 -7.13
N ALA A 356 -3.82 -2.49 -8.40
CA ALA A 356 -3.30 -3.20 -9.56
C ALA A 356 -1.77 -3.22 -9.57
N PHE A 357 -1.11 -2.08 -9.33
CA PHE A 357 0.35 -2.03 -9.16
C PHE A 357 0.83 -2.90 -7.98
N SER A 358 0.12 -2.82 -6.85
CA SER A 358 0.40 -3.67 -5.69
C SER A 358 0.22 -5.17 -5.96
N ARG A 359 -0.73 -5.55 -6.83
CA ARG A 359 -0.88 -6.94 -7.29
C ARG A 359 0.29 -7.32 -8.18
N LEU A 360 0.63 -6.49 -9.17
CA LEU A 360 1.69 -6.78 -10.13
C LEU A 360 3.06 -6.98 -9.47
N THR A 361 3.41 -6.19 -8.44
CA THR A 361 4.65 -6.39 -7.67
C THR A 361 4.69 -7.72 -6.91
N ARG A 362 3.54 -8.25 -6.48
CA ARG A 362 3.43 -9.61 -5.90
C ARG A 362 3.56 -10.69 -6.98
N ILE A 363 2.97 -10.48 -8.16
CA ILE A 363 3.10 -11.39 -9.31
C ILE A 363 4.58 -11.50 -9.72
N PHE A 364 5.31 -10.39 -9.74
CA PHE A 364 6.75 -10.39 -9.97
C PHE A 364 7.50 -11.29 -8.96
N GLU A 365 7.22 -11.16 -7.67
CA GLU A 365 7.83 -12.03 -6.64
C GLU A 365 7.47 -13.51 -6.86
N MET A 366 6.23 -13.80 -7.23
CA MET A 366 5.77 -15.15 -7.58
C MET A 366 6.50 -15.70 -8.81
N ALA A 367 6.71 -14.89 -9.84
CA ALA A 367 7.39 -15.27 -11.06
C ALA A 367 8.86 -15.62 -10.80
N VAL A 368 9.57 -14.84 -9.98
CA VAL A 368 10.96 -15.15 -9.57
C VAL A 368 11.02 -16.50 -8.83
N LYS A 369 10.11 -16.73 -7.88
CA LYS A 369 10.04 -18.02 -7.15
C LYS A 369 9.68 -19.19 -8.08
N ALA A 370 8.79 -18.98 -9.04
CA ALA A 370 8.43 -19.99 -10.02
C ALA A 370 9.63 -20.36 -10.91
N LYS A 371 10.38 -19.36 -11.40
CA LYS A 371 11.60 -19.60 -12.18
C LYS A 371 12.68 -20.31 -11.37
N ALA A 372 12.87 -19.95 -10.11
CA ALA A 372 13.81 -20.66 -9.23
C ALA A 372 13.47 -22.16 -9.13
N ARG A 373 12.18 -22.51 -8.97
CA ARG A 373 11.73 -23.92 -8.97
C ARG A 373 12.00 -24.61 -10.30
N ILE A 374 11.71 -23.96 -11.43
CA ILE A 374 11.98 -24.51 -12.78
C ILE A 374 13.48 -24.81 -12.96
N LEU A 375 14.35 -24.00 -12.38
CA LEU A 375 15.80 -24.17 -12.42
C LEU A 375 16.34 -25.08 -11.30
N ASN A 376 15.48 -25.73 -10.51
CA ASN A 376 15.85 -26.55 -9.35
C ASN A 376 16.68 -25.79 -8.30
N ILE A 377 16.47 -24.49 -8.15
CA ILE A 377 17.07 -23.66 -7.11
C ILE A 377 16.21 -23.76 -5.85
N ASP A 378 16.80 -24.21 -4.74
CA ASP A 378 16.11 -24.29 -3.45
C ASP A 378 15.64 -22.89 -3.01
N LEU A 379 14.38 -22.79 -2.59
CA LEU A 379 13.78 -21.58 -2.05
C LEU A 379 14.20 -21.32 -0.60
N LYS A 380 14.76 -22.32 0.08
CA LYS A 380 15.28 -22.20 1.44
C LYS A 380 16.80 -22.18 1.45
N ASN A 381 17.38 -21.56 2.48
CA ASN A 381 18.82 -21.61 2.74
C ASN A 381 19.18 -22.80 3.64
N SER A 382 20.46 -22.96 3.96
CA SER A 382 20.97 -24.04 4.82
C SER A 382 20.38 -24.06 6.24
N ASN A 383 19.74 -22.97 6.67
CA ASN A 383 19.08 -22.86 7.98
C ASN A 383 17.55 -23.08 7.88
N ASP A 384 17.06 -23.69 6.80
CA ASP A 384 15.64 -23.91 6.50
C ASP A 384 14.78 -22.62 6.44
N ARG A 385 15.42 -21.44 6.29
CA ARG A 385 14.72 -20.16 6.13
C ARG A 385 14.53 -19.82 4.67
N GLU A 386 13.39 -19.22 4.31
CA GLU A 386 13.14 -18.73 2.95
C GLU A 386 14.24 -17.74 2.52
N LYS A 387 14.81 -17.96 1.33
CA LYS A 387 15.81 -17.07 0.74
C LYS A 387 15.19 -15.71 0.45
N THR A 388 16.02 -14.67 0.59
CA THR A 388 15.57 -13.32 0.21
C THR A 388 15.33 -13.24 -1.30
N LEU A 389 14.43 -12.36 -1.72
CA LEU A 389 14.18 -12.11 -3.14
C LEU A 389 15.46 -11.69 -3.89
N ASN A 390 16.35 -10.95 -3.24
CA ASN A 390 17.64 -10.56 -3.82
C ASN A 390 18.55 -11.77 -4.09
N THR A 391 18.62 -12.72 -3.15
CA THR A 391 19.37 -13.97 -3.31
C THR A 391 18.82 -14.79 -4.47
N LEU A 392 17.49 -14.97 -4.53
CA LEU A 392 16.86 -15.69 -5.63
C LEU A 392 17.13 -15.02 -6.99
N ILE A 393 17.04 -13.69 -7.08
CA ILE A 393 17.38 -12.94 -8.30
C ILE A 393 18.82 -13.20 -8.74
N GLN A 394 19.78 -13.19 -7.80
CA GLN A 394 21.18 -13.48 -8.11
C GLN A 394 21.36 -14.90 -8.68
N GLU A 395 20.70 -15.90 -8.07
CA GLU A 395 20.80 -17.30 -8.48
C GLU A 395 20.13 -17.56 -9.83
N ILE A 396 18.90 -17.05 -10.09
CA ILE A 396 18.22 -17.24 -11.38
C ILE A 396 18.89 -16.48 -12.53
N SER A 397 19.70 -15.45 -12.23
CA SER A 397 20.41 -14.66 -13.23
C SER A 397 21.74 -15.26 -13.65
N VAL A 398 22.18 -16.38 -13.04
CA VAL A 398 23.46 -17.00 -13.40
C VAL A 398 23.48 -17.39 -14.87
N GLY A 399 24.49 -16.89 -15.59
CA GLY A 399 24.66 -17.15 -17.01
C GLY A 399 23.92 -16.18 -17.94
N TYR A 400 22.99 -15.37 -17.44
CA TYR A 400 22.34 -14.31 -18.20
C TYR A 400 23.24 -13.05 -18.29
N ASN A 401 22.91 -12.13 -19.19
CA ASN A 401 23.60 -10.85 -19.30
C ASN A 401 23.28 -9.92 -18.10
N ASN A 402 24.07 -8.86 -17.92
CA ASN A 402 23.87 -7.92 -16.80
C ASN A 402 22.52 -7.20 -16.86
N SER A 403 22.00 -6.88 -18.06
CA SER A 403 20.74 -6.14 -18.20
C SER A 403 19.54 -6.94 -17.69
N PHE A 404 19.54 -8.27 -17.84
CA PHE A 404 18.52 -9.15 -17.25
C PHE A 404 18.47 -8.99 -15.72
N ARG A 405 19.64 -9.10 -15.05
CA ARG A 405 19.74 -8.94 -13.60
C ARG A 405 19.38 -7.52 -13.13
N GLU A 406 19.74 -6.50 -13.89
CA GLU A 406 19.39 -5.11 -13.58
C GLU A 406 17.88 -4.88 -13.64
N ASN A 407 17.21 -5.45 -14.64
CA ASN A 407 15.76 -5.43 -14.77
C ASN A 407 15.07 -6.10 -13.58
N LEU A 408 15.53 -7.29 -13.16
CA LEU A 408 14.99 -7.96 -11.97
C LEU A 408 15.22 -7.13 -10.69
N ASN A 409 16.39 -6.51 -10.55
CA ASN A 409 16.67 -5.63 -9.42
C ASN A 409 15.79 -4.37 -9.42
N TRP A 410 15.49 -3.82 -10.61
CA TRP A 410 14.54 -2.73 -10.73
C TRP A 410 13.13 -3.17 -10.30
N GLY A 411 12.66 -4.35 -10.71
CA GLY A 411 11.38 -4.91 -10.25
C GLY A 411 11.34 -5.11 -8.74
N ARG A 412 12.42 -5.58 -8.14
CA ARG A 412 12.57 -5.67 -6.67
C ARG A 412 12.49 -4.31 -5.98
N LYS A 413 13.13 -3.27 -6.55
CA LYS A 413 13.05 -1.90 -6.01
C LYS A 413 11.61 -1.38 -6.02
N MET A 414 10.88 -1.59 -7.12
CA MET A 414 9.46 -1.22 -7.23
C MET A 414 8.59 -1.93 -6.19
N ARG A 415 8.79 -3.24 -6.00
CA ARG A 415 8.11 -4.01 -4.95
C ARG A 415 8.41 -3.46 -3.55
N ASN A 416 9.66 -3.12 -3.26
CA ASN A 416 10.04 -2.59 -1.96
C ASN A 416 9.46 -1.21 -1.69
N MET A 417 9.46 -0.34 -2.71
CA MET A 417 8.81 0.98 -2.65
C MET A 417 7.32 0.85 -2.36
N ASN A 418 6.63 -0.10 -3.02
CA ASN A 418 5.21 -0.36 -2.77
C ASN A 418 4.94 -0.92 -1.35
N ALA A 419 5.87 -1.70 -0.78
CA ALA A 419 5.74 -2.26 0.57
C ALA A 419 5.92 -1.21 1.68
N HIS A 420 6.57 -0.08 1.37
CA HIS A 420 6.83 1.02 2.28
C HIS A 420 6.37 2.33 1.64
N PRO A 421 5.05 2.55 1.51
CA PRO A 421 4.52 3.78 0.92
C PRO A 421 4.82 4.95 1.87
N ASP A 422 5.87 5.71 1.56
CA ASP A 422 6.24 6.90 2.34
C ASP A 422 5.26 8.07 2.10
N PHE A 423 4.39 8.00 1.08
CA PHE A 423 3.39 9.04 0.77
C PHE A 423 2.12 8.46 0.11
N SER A 424 1.01 9.23 0.15
CA SER A 424 -0.19 9.03 -0.67
C SER A 424 0.11 9.35 -2.14
N ILE A 425 0.77 8.42 -2.83
CA ILE A 425 1.18 8.56 -4.25
C ILE A 425 -0.06 8.64 -5.15
N VAL A 426 -0.12 9.66 -6.00
CA VAL A 426 -1.07 9.76 -7.12
C VAL A 426 -0.58 8.81 -8.21
N TYR A 427 -1.29 7.71 -8.43
CA TYR A 427 -0.84 6.62 -9.28
C TYR A 427 -0.88 6.97 -10.79
N GLY A 428 -2.04 7.32 -11.36
CA GLY A 428 -2.21 7.99 -12.68
C GLY A 428 -1.22 7.63 -13.82
N ASN A 429 -0.87 8.61 -14.65
CA ASN A 429 0.11 8.43 -15.75
C ASN A 429 1.52 8.04 -15.25
N MET A 430 1.86 8.36 -14.00
CA MET A 430 3.20 8.11 -13.45
C MET A 430 3.52 6.63 -13.31
N ILE A 431 2.51 5.76 -13.10
CA ILE A 431 2.75 4.32 -12.95
C ILE A 431 2.54 3.48 -14.21
N THR A 432 1.98 4.03 -15.29
CA THR A 432 1.76 3.26 -16.52
C THR A 432 3.08 2.69 -17.06
N VAL A 433 4.15 3.49 -17.08
CA VAL A 433 5.48 3.01 -17.51
C VAL A 433 6.03 1.93 -16.58
N PRO A 434 6.01 2.10 -15.24
CA PRO A 434 6.33 1.01 -14.32
C PRO A 434 5.52 -0.27 -14.51
N LEU A 435 4.21 -0.17 -14.82
CA LEU A 435 3.35 -1.32 -15.06
C LEU A 435 3.78 -2.09 -16.31
N ILE A 436 3.95 -1.40 -17.44
CA ILE A 436 4.45 -1.99 -18.70
C ILE A 436 5.78 -2.71 -18.46
N ARG A 437 6.73 -2.03 -17.81
CA ARG A 437 8.05 -2.59 -17.54
C ARG A 437 7.99 -3.80 -16.62
N LEU A 438 7.15 -3.80 -15.58
CA LEU A 438 6.99 -4.96 -14.71
C LEU A 438 6.40 -6.16 -15.45
N VAL A 439 5.42 -5.97 -16.33
CA VAL A 439 4.87 -7.04 -17.19
C VAL A 439 5.96 -7.60 -18.11
N ASN A 440 6.73 -6.73 -18.76
CA ASN A 440 7.87 -7.15 -19.58
C ASN A 440 8.89 -7.97 -18.78
N ILE A 441 9.22 -7.55 -17.56
CA ILE A 441 10.14 -8.28 -16.69
C ILE A 441 9.57 -9.66 -16.32
N ILE A 442 8.27 -9.75 -16.02
CA ILE A 442 7.61 -11.02 -15.69
C ILE A 442 7.69 -11.99 -16.87
N ASN A 443 7.45 -11.51 -18.09
CA ASN A 443 7.65 -12.30 -19.31
C ASN A 443 9.12 -12.74 -19.45
N ASP A 444 10.05 -11.79 -19.36
CA ASP A 444 11.48 -12.03 -19.56
C ASP A 444 12.06 -13.07 -18.58
N ILE A 445 11.53 -13.19 -17.36
CA ILE A 445 11.93 -14.23 -16.37
C ILE A 445 11.85 -15.65 -16.99
N PHE A 446 10.86 -15.91 -17.84
CA PHE A 446 10.62 -17.24 -18.39
C PHE A 446 11.32 -17.49 -19.74
N ARG A 447 11.95 -16.47 -20.34
CA ARG A 447 12.76 -16.64 -21.55
C ARG A 447 14.11 -17.31 -21.26
N THR A 448 14.68 -17.96 -22.28
CA THR A 448 15.98 -18.64 -22.16
C THR A 448 17.13 -17.66 -22.31
N LYS A 449 18.34 -18.12 -21.99
CA LYS A 449 19.56 -17.31 -22.19
C LYS A 449 19.81 -17.01 -23.68
N GLU A 450 19.62 -18.03 -24.51
CA GLU A 450 19.86 -17.98 -25.96
C GLU A 450 18.96 -16.95 -26.64
N PHE A 451 17.76 -16.74 -26.10
CA PHE A 451 16.85 -15.67 -26.52
C PHE A 451 17.50 -14.29 -26.41
N PHE A 452 17.99 -13.92 -25.22
CA PHE A 452 18.62 -12.62 -25.00
C PHE A 452 19.94 -12.46 -25.76
N GLU A 453 20.72 -13.53 -25.91
CA GLU A 453 21.92 -13.53 -26.74
C GLU A 453 21.59 -13.37 -28.23
N GLY A 454 20.48 -13.94 -28.68
CA GLY A 454 19.91 -13.74 -30.01
C GLY A 454 19.55 -12.27 -30.25
N GLU A 455 18.81 -11.65 -29.32
CA GLU A 455 18.46 -10.22 -29.40
C GLU A 455 19.72 -9.34 -29.49
N ILE A 456 20.71 -9.56 -28.61
CA ILE A 456 21.96 -8.78 -28.62
C ILE A 456 22.71 -8.94 -29.95
N ARG A 457 22.82 -10.17 -30.47
CA ARG A 457 23.49 -10.42 -31.76
C ARG A 457 22.76 -9.74 -32.91
N LEU A 458 21.43 -9.86 -32.95
CA LEU A 458 20.61 -9.24 -33.98
C LEU A 458 20.70 -7.71 -33.93
N LEU A 459 20.59 -7.11 -32.74
CA LEU A 459 20.71 -5.66 -32.56
C LEU A 459 22.08 -5.14 -33.02
N ARG A 460 23.17 -5.85 -32.69
CA ARG A 460 24.52 -5.49 -33.15
C ARG A 460 24.65 -5.60 -34.66
N LYS A 461 24.09 -6.66 -35.25
CA LYS A 461 24.10 -6.87 -36.69
C LYS A 461 23.39 -5.72 -37.40
N ILE A 462 22.14 -5.45 -37.05
CA ILE A 462 21.34 -4.37 -37.66
C ILE A 462 22.05 -3.02 -37.45
N ASN A 463 22.53 -2.71 -36.25
CA ASN A 463 23.27 -1.45 -36.02
C ASN A 463 24.56 -1.33 -36.84
N THR A 464 25.19 -2.44 -37.21
CA THR A 464 26.38 -2.45 -38.08
C THR A 464 25.97 -2.24 -39.52
N ASP A 465 24.98 -3.01 -39.99
CA ASP A 465 24.46 -2.97 -41.37
C ASP A 465 23.93 -1.57 -41.74
N TYR A 466 23.32 -0.88 -40.77
CA TYR A 466 22.72 0.45 -40.96
C TYR A 466 23.51 1.59 -40.31
N LYS A 467 24.81 1.39 -40.02
CA LYS A 467 25.66 2.41 -39.36
C LYS A 467 25.70 3.74 -40.14
N SER A 468 25.62 3.70 -41.47
CA SER A 468 25.61 4.89 -42.33
C SER A 468 24.39 5.79 -42.11
N PHE A 469 23.29 5.26 -41.56
CA PHE A 469 22.07 6.04 -41.30
C PHE A 469 22.12 6.85 -40.00
N LYS A 470 23.17 6.71 -39.19
CA LYS A 470 23.36 7.53 -37.98
C LYS A 470 23.63 9.00 -38.29
N SER A 471 24.11 9.30 -39.50
CA SER A 471 24.40 10.66 -39.95
C SER A 471 24.12 10.79 -41.44
N GLY A 472 23.21 11.67 -41.82
CA GLY A 472 22.88 11.92 -43.22
C GLY A 472 21.65 12.80 -43.35
N LEU A 473 21.02 12.78 -44.52
CA LEU A 473 19.84 13.59 -44.78
C LEU A 473 18.88 12.86 -45.70
N TRP A 474 17.69 12.57 -45.19
CA TRP A 474 16.71 11.76 -45.86
C TRP A 474 15.31 12.37 -45.79
N LYS A 475 14.46 12.05 -46.76
CA LYS A 475 13.04 12.34 -46.73
C LYS A 475 12.27 11.12 -46.29
N LEU A 476 11.40 11.31 -45.31
CA LEU A 476 10.38 10.36 -44.86
C LEU A 476 9.04 11.08 -45.02
N GLU A 477 8.31 10.80 -46.11
CA GLU A 477 7.09 11.55 -46.48
C GLU A 477 7.36 13.08 -46.52
N HIS A 478 6.70 13.85 -45.66
CA HIS A 478 6.90 15.30 -45.48
C HIS A 478 7.97 15.66 -44.44
N TYR A 479 8.53 14.69 -43.72
CA TYR A 479 9.60 14.89 -42.74
C TYR A 479 10.98 14.85 -43.41
N LEU A 480 11.88 15.70 -42.91
CA LEU A 480 13.30 15.65 -43.21
C LEU A 480 14.00 15.01 -42.01
N ILE A 481 14.70 13.89 -42.21
CA ILE A 481 15.34 13.09 -41.16
C ILE A 481 16.86 13.27 -41.27
N HIS A 482 17.54 13.52 -40.15
CA HIS A 482 19.01 13.71 -40.14
C HIS A 482 19.78 12.56 -39.48
N SER A 483 19.09 11.69 -38.75
CA SER A 483 19.68 10.52 -38.10
C SER A 483 18.62 9.45 -37.90
N VAL A 484 19.05 8.19 -37.98
CA VAL A 484 18.24 7.01 -37.68
C VAL A 484 19.01 6.11 -36.72
N GLU A 485 18.31 5.61 -35.71
CA GLU A 485 18.86 4.72 -34.69
C GLU A 485 17.97 3.49 -34.51
N ILE A 486 18.58 2.33 -34.25
CA ILE A 486 17.87 1.10 -33.90
C ILE A 486 18.01 0.90 -32.40
N ALA A 487 16.92 1.16 -31.68
CA ALA A 487 16.89 1.22 -30.22
C ALA A 487 16.83 -0.17 -29.57
N ALA A 488 16.04 -1.08 -30.16
CA ALA A 488 15.79 -2.40 -29.61
C ALA A 488 15.42 -3.40 -30.70
N VAL A 489 15.58 -4.69 -30.40
CA VAL A 489 15.06 -5.79 -31.21
C VAL A 489 14.43 -6.83 -30.30
N ARG A 490 13.39 -7.52 -30.78
CA ARG A 490 12.71 -8.60 -30.08
C ARG A 490 11.94 -9.45 -31.07
N ASN A 491 12.03 -10.78 -30.97
CA ASN A 491 11.30 -11.73 -31.85
C ASN A 491 11.43 -11.44 -33.36
N GLY A 492 12.60 -10.95 -33.81
CA GLY A 492 12.82 -10.59 -35.22
C GLY A 492 12.27 -9.21 -35.63
N TYR A 493 11.54 -8.52 -34.76
CA TYR A 493 11.15 -7.13 -34.94
C TYR A 493 12.23 -6.19 -34.39
N SER A 494 12.20 -4.94 -34.84
CA SER A 494 13.14 -3.90 -34.42
C SER A 494 12.42 -2.57 -34.18
N LEU A 495 12.80 -1.83 -33.15
CA LEU A 495 12.34 -0.47 -32.88
C LEU A 495 13.31 0.53 -33.50
N TRP A 496 12.82 1.28 -34.48
CA TRP A 496 13.58 2.31 -35.19
C TRP A 496 13.16 3.69 -34.70
N VAL A 497 14.15 4.57 -34.56
CA VAL A 497 14.03 5.95 -34.11
C VAL A 497 14.51 6.85 -35.22
N PHE A 498 13.65 7.76 -35.68
CA PHE A 498 13.98 8.74 -36.72
C PHE A 498 14.02 10.13 -36.10
N TYR A 499 15.15 10.82 -36.26
CA TYR A 499 15.37 12.15 -35.72
C TYR A 499 15.09 13.21 -36.79
N PRO A 500 13.96 13.94 -36.71
CA PRO A 500 13.60 14.94 -37.70
C PRO A 500 14.45 16.21 -37.56
N VAL A 501 14.69 16.87 -38.70
CA VAL A 501 15.21 18.25 -38.77
C VAL A 501 14.07 19.18 -38.41
N MET A 502 14.22 19.88 -37.29
CA MET A 502 13.21 20.81 -36.80
C MET A 502 13.49 22.23 -37.31
N GLN A 503 12.44 23.02 -37.49
CA GLN A 503 12.59 24.44 -37.83
C GLN A 503 13.15 25.24 -36.65
N ASN A 504 12.76 24.86 -35.44
CA ASN A 504 13.20 25.45 -34.20
C ASN A 504 13.70 24.34 -33.27
N TYR A 505 14.98 24.36 -32.92
CA TYR A 505 15.47 23.64 -31.77
C TYR A 505 14.78 24.22 -30.53
N PRO A 506 14.29 23.40 -29.59
CA PRO A 506 13.52 23.92 -28.48
C PRO A 506 14.31 24.96 -27.70
N TYR A 507 13.77 26.16 -27.66
CA TYR A 507 14.23 27.21 -26.79
C TYR A 507 13.21 27.37 -25.65
N TYR A 508 13.71 27.82 -24.50
CA TYR A 508 12.86 28.16 -23.38
C TYR A 508 12.03 29.39 -23.73
N GLU A 509 10.74 29.19 -24.00
CA GLU A 509 9.79 30.29 -24.07
C GLU A 509 8.84 30.18 -22.88
N ASN A 510 8.80 31.22 -22.04
CA ASN A 510 7.92 31.30 -20.86
C ASN A 510 8.04 30.11 -19.89
N GLY A 511 9.23 29.52 -19.77
CA GLY A 511 9.49 28.39 -18.86
C GLY A 511 9.08 27.01 -19.37
N ASN A 512 8.47 26.92 -20.57
CA ASN A 512 8.12 25.65 -21.19
C ASN A 512 9.17 25.22 -22.21
N LEU A 513 9.64 23.99 -22.08
CA LEU A 513 10.52 23.36 -23.07
C LEU A 513 9.64 22.61 -24.07
N TYR A 514 9.60 23.07 -25.31
CA TYR A 514 8.92 22.34 -26.39
C TYR A 514 9.63 20.99 -26.60
N LYS A 515 8.87 19.89 -26.66
CA LYS A 515 9.46 18.54 -26.73
C LYS A 515 10.04 18.26 -28.13
N LEU A 516 11.26 17.74 -28.18
CA LEU A 516 11.75 17.00 -29.33
C LEU A 516 11.24 15.57 -29.18
N ASP A 517 10.16 15.23 -29.86
CA ASP A 517 9.71 13.85 -29.93
C ASP A 517 10.27 13.21 -31.22
N PRO A 518 11.23 12.26 -31.11
CA PRO A 518 11.62 11.45 -32.26
C PRO A 518 10.40 10.72 -32.83
N LEU A 519 10.46 10.35 -34.09
CA LEU A 519 9.47 9.45 -34.68
C LEU A 519 9.91 8.02 -34.40
N PHE A 520 8.97 7.16 -34.02
CA PHE A 520 9.24 5.76 -33.71
C PHE A 520 8.46 4.85 -34.66
N SER A 521 9.08 3.75 -35.08
CA SER A 521 8.38 2.72 -35.84
C SER A 521 8.87 1.32 -35.48
N ILE A 522 7.93 0.38 -35.38
CA ILE A 522 8.23 -1.03 -35.17
C ILE A 522 8.33 -1.70 -36.53
N ILE A 523 9.52 -2.16 -36.88
CA ILE A 523 9.87 -2.69 -38.19
C ILE A 523 9.96 -4.20 -38.15
N LYS A 524 9.21 -4.84 -39.04
CA LYS A 524 9.17 -6.30 -39.29
C LYS A 524 10.16 -6.72 -40.35
N ASN A 525 10.32 -5.91 -41.41
CA ASN A 525 11.28 -6.19 -42.49
C ASN A 525 11.93 -4.89 -42.97
N HIS A 526 13.18 -4.99 -43.44
CA HIS A 526 13.95 -3.84 -43.89
C HIS A 526 14.88 -4.24 -45.04
N ASN A 527 15.01 -3.41 -46.07
CA ASN A 527 15.91 -3.62 -47.20
C ASN A 527 16.42 -2.27 -47.73
N ILE A 528 17.61 -2.28 -48.33
CA ILE A 528 18.14 -1.14 -49.08
C ILE A 528 17.95 -1.41 -50.56
N ILE A 529 17.27 -0.51 -51.26
CA ILE A 529 17.02 -0.58 -52.71
C ILE A 529 17.36 0.80 -53.28
N ASP A 530 18.30 0.86 -54.24
CA ASP A 530 18.69 2.11 -54.90
C ASP A 530 19.09 3.25 -53.93
N ASN A 531 19.82 2.92 -52.86
CA ASN A 531 20.17 3.81 -51.75
C ASN A 531 19.00 4.33 -50.89
N SER A 532 17.76 3.96 -51.20
CA SER A 532 16.61 4.16 -50.32
C SER A 532 16.51 3.03 -49.31
N LEU A 533 16.16 3.37 -48.07
CA LEU A 533 15.83 2.38 -47.04
C LEU A 533 14.33 2.12 -47.08
N ILE A 534 13.96 0.89 -47.44
CA ILE A 534 12.59 0.41 -47.46
C ILE A 534 12.33 -0.37 -46.18
N LEU A 535 11.34 0.04 -45.42
CA LEU A 535 10.93 -0.57 -44.17
C LEU A 535 9.49 -1.04 -44.27
N ILE A 536 9.20 -2.22 -43.74
CA ILE A 536 7.85 -2.74 -43.56
C ILE A 536 7.58 -2.77 -42.06
N THR A 537 6.56 -2.05 -41.63
CA THR A 537 6.16 -1.95 -40.23
C THR A 537 5.50 -3.24 -39.75
N TYR A 538 5.22 -3.34 -38.45
CA TYR A 538 4.57 -4.50 -37.86
C TYR A 538 3.12 -4.72 -38.35
N ASP A 539 2.45 -3.66 -38.79
CA ASP A 539 1.12 -3.63 -39.41
C ASP A 539 1.19 -3.63 -40.95
N ASP A 540 2.32 -4.06 -41.52
CA ASP A 540 2.57 -4.23 -42.95
C ASP A 540 2.48 -2.93 -43.78
N LEU A 541 2.60 -1.75 -43.16
CA LEU A 541 2.77 -0.48 -43.86
C LEU A 541 4.18 -0.35 -44.42
N LYS A 542 4.30 0.15 -45.65
CA LYS A 542 5.59 0.42 -46.28
C LYS A 542 6.02 1.85 -45.98
N ILE A 543 7.15 1.99 -45.30
CA ILE A 543 7.86 3.24 -45.08
C ILE A 543 9.08 3.28 -46.01
N GLU A 544 9.34 4.43 -46.63
CA GLU A 544 10.50 4.63 -47.50
C GLU A 544 11.27 5.89 -47.09
N LEU A 545 12.57 5.71 -46.87
CA LEU A 545 13.49 6.77 -46.48
C LEU A 545 14.46 7.04 -47.65
N ILE A 546 14.25 8.18 -48.32
CA ILE A 546 14.93 8.52 -49.58
C ILE A 546 16.04 9.54 -49.31
N PRO A 547 17.31 9.31 -49.72
CA PRO A 547 18.36 10.31 -49.57
C PRO A 547 18.00 11.60 -50.34
N THR A 548 18.31 12.76 -49.77
CA THR A 548 18.07 14.05 -50.43
C THR A 548 19.32 14.93 -50.45
N TYR A 549 19.60 15.48 -51.64
CA TYR A 549 20.72 16.40 -51.88
C TYR A 549 20.26 17.80 -52.30
N LYS A 550 18.96 18.10 -52.17
CA LYS A 550 18.41 19.43 -52.46
C LYS A 550 19.05 20.48 -51.54
N SER A 551 19.51 21.59 -52.10
CA SER A 551 20.14 22.70 -51.37
C SER A 551 19.29 23.21 -50.20
N GLU A 552 17.99 23.40 -50.42
CA GLU A 552 17.04 23.84 -49.39
C GLU A 552 17.02 22.91 -48.16
N ASN A 553 17.08 21.59 -48.38
CA ASN A 553 17.09 20.62 -47.28
C ASN A 553 18.42 20.66 -46.51
N ILE A 554 19.53 20.86 -47.21
CA ILE A 554 20.85 21.03 -46.60
C ILE A 554 20.89 22.33 -45.76
N GLU A 555 20.29 23.41 -46.26
CA GLU A 555 20.18 24.67 -45.52
C GLU A 555 19.33 24.53 -44.25
N LYS A 556 18.20 23.80 -44.32
CA LYS A 556 17.39 23.48 -43.13
C LYS A 556 18.18 22.68 -42.09
N LEU A 557 18.93 21.67 -42.51
CA LEU A 557 19.80 20.90 -41.61
C LEU A 557 20.86 21.79 -40.95
N LYS A 558 21.55 22.63 -41.74
CA LYS A 558 22.56 23.56 -41.23
C LYS A 558 21.96 24.55 -40.23
N HIS A 559 20.77 25.08 -40.52
CA HIS A 559 20.06 25.97 -39.61
C HIS A 559 19.78 25.28 -38.27
N TYR A 560 19.24 24.06 -38.32
CA TYR A 560 18.97 23.24 -37.13
C TYR A 560 20.26 22.94 -36.33
N GLN A 561 21.34 22.55 -37.00
CA GLN A 561 22.64 22.33 -36.34
C GLN A 561 23.18 23.59 -35.67
N ASN A 562 23.10 24.75 -36.34
CA ASN A 562 23.50 26.02 -35.73
C ASN A 562 22.67 26.35 -34.49
N GLN A 563 21.38 25.99 -34.45
CA GLN A 563 20.55 26.17 -33.26
C GLN A 563 21.00 25.27 -32.11
N ILE A 564 21.36 24.01 -32.37
CA ILE A 564 21.94 23.10 -31.37
C ILE A 564 23.25 23.67 -30.82
N ASP A 565 24.17 24.08 -31.71
CA ASP A 565 25.51 24.56 -31.35
C ASP A 565 25.48 25.89 -30.59
N SER A 566 24.47 26.74 -30.85
CA SER A 566 24.26 28.00 -30.13
C SER A 566 23.50 27.85 -28.81
N THR A 567 22.98 26.65 -28.51
CA THR A 567 22.22 26.36 -27.29
C THR A 567 23.15 26.05 -26.12
N THR A 568 22.79 26.51 -24.92
CA THR A 568 23.58 26.25 -23.70
C THR A 568 23.66 24.76 -23.34
N ASP A 569 24.77 24.33 -22.73
CA ASP A 569 24.98 22.96 -22.23
C ASP A 569 23.84 22.46 -21.34
N ASN A 570 23.25 23.34 -20.52
CA ASN A 570 22.15 22.97 -19.62
C ASN A 570 20.87 22.58 -20.38
N VAL A 571 20.54 23.33 -21.44
CA VAL A 571 19.40 23.02 -22.30
C VAL A 571 19.66 21.70 -23.04
N ASN A 572 20.86 21.54 -23.61
CA ASN A 572 21.25 20.31 -24.32
C ASN A 572 21.17 19.08 -23.41
N LYS A 573 21.64 19.17 -22.15
CA LYS A 573 21.50 18.08 -21.17
C LYS A 573 20.04 17.73 -20.85
N LYS A 574 19.17 18.73 -20.72
CA LYS A 574 17.73 18.49 -20.50
C LYS A 574 17.09 17.85 -21.73
N MET A 575 17.43 18.29 -22.93
CA MET A 575 16.93 17.70 -24.17
C MET A 575 17.35 16.24 -24.32
N GLU A 576 18.61 15.90 -24.05
CA GLU A 576 19.04 14.51 -24.04
C GLU A 576 18.33 13.69 -22.96
N ALA A 577 18.09 14.24 -21.76
CA ALA A 577 17.31 13.55 -20.73
C ALA A 577 15.86 13.25 -21.17
N TYR A 578 15.19 14.21 -21.82
CA TYR A 578 13.83 13.98 -22.38
C TYR A 578 13.83 12.94 -23.49
N LYS A 579 14.84 12.98 -24.36
CA LYS A 579 15.02 12.00 -25.43
C LYS A 579 15.26 10.59 -24.85
N GLU A 580 16.12 10.46 -23.84
CA GLU A 580 16.35 9.20 -23.13
C GLU A 580 15.09 8.68 -22.44
N GLU A 581 14.29 9.56 -21.82
CA GLU A 581 13.02 9.20 -21.20
C GLU A 581 12.01 8.69 -22.25
N SER A 582 11.83 9.43 -23.35
CA SER A 582 10.94 9.07 -24.45
C SER A 582 11.37 7.75 -25.10
N LEU A 583 12.67 7.59 -25.37
CA LEU A 583 13.26 6.37 -25.91
C LEU A 583 13.06 5.18 -24.96
N GLY A 584 13.26 5.39 -23.66
CA GLY A 584 13.03 4.37 -22.63
C GLY A 584 11.58 3.92 -22.59
N TYR A 585 10.63 4.86 -22.62
CA TYR A 585 9.19 4.56 -22.68
C TYR A 585 8.82 3.76 -23.94
N GLN A 586 9.23 4.23 -25.11
CA GLN A 586 8.93 3.57 -26.39
C GLN A 586 9.58 2.18 -26.50
N THR A 587 10.77 2.01 -25.91
CA THR A 587 11.43 0.70 -25.83
C THR A 587 10.63 -0.29 -24.99
N GLU A 588 10.09 0.14 -23.85
CA GLU A 588 9.25 -0.74 -23.02
C GLU A 588 7.90 -1.03 -23.68
N LEU A 589 7.29 -0.06 -24.37
CA LEU A 589 6.07 -0.28 -25.16
C LEU A 589 6.31 -1.26 -26.31
N PHE A 590 7.40 -1.11 -27.07
CA PHE A 590 7.81 -2.03 -28.13
C PHE A 590 7.96 -3.47 -27.60
N LYS A 591 8.72 -3.66 -26.52
CA LYS A 591 8.89 -4.98 -25.91
C LYS A 591 7.56 -5.59 -25.49
N HIS A 592 6.66 -4.76 -24.95
CA HIS A 592 5.35 -5.19 -24.48
C HIS A 592 4.46 -5.68 -25.62
N LEU A 593 4.37 -4.89 -26.70
CA LEU A 593 3.58 -5.23 -27.90
C LEU A 593 4.08 -6.51 -28.57
N ILE A 594 5.40 -6.70 -28.62
CA ILE A 594 6.01 -7.86 -29.30
C ILE A 594 6.08 -9.11 -28.42
N SER A 595 5.79 -9.02 -27.11
CA SER A 595 5.90 -10.15 -26.18
C SER A 595 4.93 -11.31 -26.44
N ILE A 596 3.84 -11.07 -27.19
CA ILE A 596 2.85 -12.11 -27.57
C ILE A 596 3.41 -13.04 -28.67
N TYR A 597 4.29 -12.51 -29.52
CA TYR A 597 4.94 -13.24 -30.60
C TYR A 597 6.15 -14.02 -30.08
#